data_AF-A0A7S2KIT1-F1
#
_entry.id   AF-A0A7S2KIT1-F1
#
_cell.length_a   1.000
_cell.length_b   1.000
_cell.length_c   1.000
_cell.angle_alpha   90.00
_cell.angle_beta   90.00
_cell.angle_gamma   90.00
#
_symmetry.space_group_name_H-M   'P 1'
#
loop_
_entity.id
_entity.type
_entity.pdbx_description
1 polymer ?
#
loop_
_entity_poly.entity_id
_entity_poly.type
_entity_poly.pdbx_seq_one_letter_code
_entity_poly.pdbx_strand_id
1 'polypeptide(L)'
;SLDAVQTGTVYALEVGGEKVAVFKPREGEGFDRVGVPAGEGQFREEAVYLVDRLCDSRAGVPVTTRASIEVDGRTLEGSVQAFVGDVIGFIEDFAMPSDADRAAEFVRPEAAEALALLDMRTLNMDRHSGNLLLLGREKPHGLGPIDHGCCLPPWWLLGEANFDAWLDWAQLKREPCKATRALAQNAHARLPKICEMLLGVGLGAASIVTLRLCTLLVK
;
A
#
# COMPACT_ATOMS: atom_id res chain seq x y z
N SER A 1 -5.64 27.33 8.60
CA SER A 1 -6.04 26.40 9.66
C SER A 1 -6.00 25.01 9.06
N LEU A 2 -5.48 24.03 9.78
CA LEU A 2 -5.67 22.62 9.44
C LEU A 2 -6.95 22.21 10.17
N ASP A 3 -7.98 21.89 9.42
CA ASP A 3 -9.26 21.47 10.00
C ASP A 3 -9.34 19.94 9.88
N ALA A 4 -9.77 19.27 10.96
CA ALA A 4 -9.91 17.81 10.99
C ALA A 4 -11.39 17.45 11.07
N VAL A 5 -11.90 16.75 10.06
CA VAL A 5 -13.29 16.27 10.01
C VAL A 5 -13.30 14.76 10.22
N GLN A 6 -13.95 14.29 11.28
CA GLN A 6 -14.05 12.86 11.54
C GLN A 6 -15.06 12.19 10.60
N THR A 7 -14.63 11.14 9.92
CA THR A 7 -15.47 10.28 9.09
C THR A 7 -15.29 8.83 9.54
N GLY A 8 -16.21 8.32 10.36
CA GLY A 8 -16.04 7.00 10.98
C GLY A 8 -14.87 7.00 11.97
N THR A 9 -13.91 6.09 11.77
CA THR A 9 -12.70 5.95 12.62
C THR A 9 -11.51 6.79 12.15
N VAL A 10 -11.61 7.51 11.04
CA VAL A 10 -10.51 8.30 10.44
C VAL A 10 -10.84 9.79 10.38
N TYR A 11 -9.81 10.62 10.23
CA TYR A 11 -9.94 12.07 10.09
C TYR A 11 -9.51 12.51 8.70
N ALA A 12 -10.35 13.26 8.00
CA ALA A 12 -9.93 14.02 6.82
C ALA A 12 -9.23 15.31 7.30
N LEU A 13 -8.01 15.54 6.83
CA LEU A 13 -7.29 16.78 7.08
C LEU A 13 -7.52 17.72 5.89
N GLU A 14 -7.97 18.93 6.19
CA GLU A 14 -8.39 19.91 5.19
C GLU A 14 -7.59 21.22 5.30
N VAL A 15 -7.30 21.83 4.15
CA VAL A 15 -6.70 23.16 4.03
C VAL A 15 -7.59 23.99 3.10
N GLY A 16 -8.30 24.98 3.65
CA GLY A 16 -9.20 25.81 2.86
C GLY A 16 -10.43 25.08 2.33
N GLY A 17 -10.89 24.04 3.03
CA GLY A 17 -12.03 23.19 2.61
C GLY A 17 -11.68 22.08 1.62
N GLU A 18 -10.42 22.00 1.17
CA GLU A 18 -9.93 20.94 0.31
C GLU A 18 -9.25 19.85 1.14
N LYS A 19 -9.59 18.58 0.89
CA LYS A 19 -8.97 17.42 1.55
C LYS A 19 -7.55 17.23 1.05
N VAL A 20 -6.58 17.29 1.96
CA VAL A 20 -5.14 17.16 1.63
C VAL A 20 -4.54 15.86 2.12
N ALA A 21 -5.12 15.24 3.16
CA ALA A 21 -4.65 13.98 3.72
C ALA A 21 -5.76 13.27 4.51
N VAL A 22 -5.54 11.99 4.76
CA VAL A 22 -6.33 11.19 5.70
C VAL A 22 -5.44 10.78 6.85
N PHE A 23 -5.91 10.97 8.08
CA PHE A 23 -5.25 10.54 9.30
C PHE A 23 -6.01 9.37 9.93
N LYS A 24 -5.33 8.25 10.15
CA LYS A 24 -5.84 7.06 10.82
C LYS A 24 -5.29 7.03 12.25
N PRO A 25 -6.10 7.32 13.28
CA PRO A 25 -5.65 7.28 14.67
C PRO A 25 -5.35 5.85 15.10
N ARG A 26 -4.27 5.66 15.86
CA ARG A 26 -3.88 4.39 16.46
C ARG A 26 -5.01 3.77 17.29
N GLU A 27 -5.68 4.59 18.10
CA GLU A 27 -6.78 4.16 18.98
C GLU A 27 -8.03 3.72 18.20
N GLY A 28 -8.16 4.13 16.94
CA GLY A 28 -9.28 3.78 16.06
C GLY A 28 -9.05 2.51 15.23
N GLU A 29 -7.89 1.87 15.33
CA GLU A 29 -7.62 0.57 14.69
C GLU A 29 -8.42 -0.53 15.40
N GLY A 30 -9.64 -0.78 14.91
CA GLY A 30 -10.59 -1.73 15.48
C GLY A 30 -10.43 -3.18 14.99
N PHE A 31 -9.37 -3.50 14.26
CA PHE A 31 -9.13 -4.85 13.76
C PHE A 31 -7.94 -5.48 14.50
N ASP A 32 -8.21 -6.59 15.20
CA ASP A 32 -7.18 -7.53 15.61
C ASP A 32 -7.09 -8.59 14.52
N ARG A 33 -6.06 -8.47 13.68
CA ARG A 33 -5.81 -9.44 12.61
C ARG A 33 -4.69 -10.35 13.05
N VAL A 34 -4.77 -11.62 12.68
CA VAL A 34 -3.77 -12.61 13.10
C VAL A 34 -2.37 -12.10 12.73
N GLY A 35 -1.52 -11.87 13.75
CA GLY A 35 -0.16 -11.36 13.60
C GLY A 35 0.02 -9.85 13.37
N VAL A 36 -1.05 -9.06 13.44
CA VAL A 36 -1.03 -7.59 13.43
C VAL A 36 -1.84 -7.08 14.62
N PRO A 37 -1.18 -6.84 15.76
CA PRO A 37 -1.83 -6.29 16.94
C PRO A 37 -2.51 -4.95 16.66
N ALA A 38 -3.65 -4.71 17.30
CA ALA A 38 -4.35 -3.44 17.23
C ALA A 38 -3.43 -2.26 17.63
N GLY A 39 -3.43 -1.20 16.82
CA GLY A 39 -2.60 -0.02 17.02
C GLY A 39 -1.18 -0.14 16.45
N GLU A 40 -0.86 -1.22 15.73
CA GLU A 40 0.40 -1.34 14.99
C GLU A 40 0.28 -1.14 13.47
N GLY A 41 -0.93 -0.90 12.95
CA GLY A 41 -1.16 -0.66 11.52
C GLY A 41 -0.37 0.55 11.02
N GLN A 42 -0.30 1.63 11.81
CA GLN A 42 0.49 2.83 11.48
C GLN A 42 1.97 2.57 11.14
N PHE A 43 2.63 1.58 11.76
CA PHE A 43 4.03 1.24 11.45
C PHE A 43 4.13 0.55 10.08
N ARG A 44 3.14 -0.27 9.74
CA ARG A 44 3.07 -1.02 8.48
C ARG A 44 2.71 -0.09 7.33
N GLU A 45 1.80 0.84 7.55
CA GLU A 45 1.46 1.92 6.61
C GLU A 45 2.69 2.74 6.20
N GLU A 46 3.47 3.24 7.16
CA GLU A 46 4.73 3.95 6.89
C GLU A 46 5.77 3.02 6.24
N ALA A 47 5.90 1.79 6.73
CA ALA A 47 6.87 0.83 6.21
C ALA A 47 6.64 0.48 4.74
N VAL A 48 5.39 0.24 4.33
CA VAL A 48 5.07 -0.10 2.94
C VAL A 48 5.30 1.09 2.02
N TYR A 49 4.99 2.32 2.46
CA TYR A 49 5.38 3.52 1.73
C TYR A 49 6.90 3.58 1.52
N LEU A 50 7.71 3.31 2.56
CA LEU A 50 9.17 3.29 2.42
C LEU A 50 9.65 2.18 1.49
N VAL A 51 9.04 0.98 1.52
CA VAL A 51 9.38 -0.13 0.61
C VAL A 51 9.17 0.27 -0.85
N ASP A 52 8.05 0.91 -1.17
CA ASP A 52 7.77 1.41 -2.53
C ASP A 52 8.66 2.59 -2.89
N ARG A 53 8.81 3.57 -1.99
CA ARG A 53 9.63 4.77 -2.20
C ARG A 53 11.09 4.48 -2.47
N LEU A 54 11.66 3.50 -1.75
CA LEU A 54 13.02 3.02 -1.96
C LEU A 54 13.14 2.12 -3.19
N CYS A 55 12.05 1.83 -3.90
CA CYS A 55 12.01 1.13 -5.19
C CYS A 55 11.39 2.03 -6.28
N ASP A 56 11.70 3.33 -6.24
CA ASP A 56 11.31 4.34 -7.24
C ASP A 56 9.79 4.59 -7.35
N SER A 57 9.01 4.26 -6.30
CA SER A 57 7.57 4.52 -6.19
C SER A 57 6.76 3.98 -7.37
N ARG A 58 7.09 2.77 -7.83
CA ARG A 58 6.48 2.18 -9.03
C ARG A 58 5.10 1.61 -8.77
N ALA A 59 4.80 1.15 -7.56
CA ALA A 59 3.45 0.72 -7.19
C ALA A 59 2.52 1.90 -6.93
N GLY A 60 3.09 3.07 -6.58
CA GLY A 60 2.33 4.31 -6.43
C GLY A 60 1.68 4.46 -5.07
N VAL A 61 2.31 3.94 -4.00
CA VAL A 61 1.82 4.14 -2.63
C VAL A 61 1.82 5.64 -2.33
N PRO A 62 0.68 6.25 -1.97
CA PRO A 62 0.62 7.65 -1.60
C PRO A 62 1.56 7.95 -0.43
N VAL A 63 2.03 9.19 -0.31
CA VAL A 63 2.96 9.57 0.76
C VAL A 63 2.32 9.28 2.12
N THR A 64 2.94 8.38 2.87
CA THR A 64 2.44 7.95 4.19
C THR A 64 3.55 8.07 5.22
N THR A 65 3.23 8.67 6.37
CA THR A 65 4.14 8.77 7.52
C THR A 65 3.35 8.66 8.82
N ARG A 66 4.01 8.34 9.92
CA ARG A 66 3.42 8.55 11.24
C ARG A 66 3.37 10.03 11.58
N ALA A 67 2.33 10.44 12.30
CA ALA A 67 2.11 11.81 12.73
C ALA A 67 1.32 11.85 14.05
N SER A 68 1.36 13.01 14.71
CA SER A 68 0.48 13.34 15.83
C SER A 68 -0.32 14.58 15.48
N ILE A 69 -1.62 14.58 15.78
CA ILE A 69 -2.52 15.71 15.56
C ILE A 69 -3.25 16.07 16.86
N GLU A 70 -3.69 17.31 16.99
CA GLU A 70 -4.54 17.78 18.08
C GLU A 70 -6.00 17.85 17.62
N VAL A 71 -6.89 17.15 18.31
CA VAL A 71 -8.34 17.17 18.06
C VAL A 71 -9.06 17.37 19.38
N ASP A 72 -9.87 18.43 19.50
CA ASP A 72 -10.64 18.76 20.71
C ASP A 72 -9.81 18.77 22.01
N GLY A 73 -8.56 19.25 21.93
CA GLY A 73 -7.64 19.31 23.07
C GLY A 73 -7.03 17.97 23.47
N ARG A 74 -7.12 16.95 22.62
CA ARG A 74 -6.45 15.65 22.76
C ARG A 74 -5.41 15.47 21.65
N THR A 75 -4.20 15.06 22.03
CA THR A 75 -3.20 14.54 21.11
C THR A 75 -3.60 13.13 20.65
N LEU A 76 -3.71 12.92 19.34
CA LEU A 76 -3.90 11.61 18.73
C LEU A 76 -2.65 11.25 17.93
N GLU A 77 -2.15 10.03 18.10
CA GLU A 77 -1.05 9.47 17.30
C GLU A 77 -1.61 8.49 16.26
N GLY A 78 -0.99 8.42 15.09
CA GLY A 78 -1.46 7.57 14.01
C GLY A 78 -0.62 7.71 12.73
N SER A 79 -1.14 7.17 11.63
CA SER A 79 -0.58 7.39 10.29
C SER A 79 -1.35 8.47 9.54
N VAL A 80 -0.63 9.38 8.87
CA VAL A 80 -1.17 10.31 7.90
C VAL A 80 -0.75 9.88 6.50
N GLN A 81 -1.73 9.84 5.59
CA GLN A 81 -1.53 9.54 4.18
C GLN A 81 -2.01 10.71 3.34
N ALA A 82 -1.18 11.17 2.39
CA ALA A 82 -1.55 12.22 1.46
C ALA A 82 -2.76 11.81 0.62
N PHE A 83 -3.71 12.74 0.45
CA PHE A 83 -4.85 12.52 -0.43
C PHE A 83 -4.36 12.46 -1.88
N VAL A 84 -4.88 11.51 -2.65
CA VAL A 84 -4.48 11.32 -4.04
C VAL A 84 -5.38 12.15 -4.94
N GLY A 85 -4.79 13.00 -5.78
CA GLY A 85 -5.50 13.73 -6.82
C GLY A 85 -5.93 12.82 -7.97
N ASP A 86 -6.87 13.29 -8.80
CA ASP A 86 -7.32 12.60 -10.02
C ASP A 86 -7.89 11.18 -9.83
N VAL A 87 -8.32 10.84 -8.61
CA VAL A 87 -9.05 9.60 -8.32
C VAL A 87 -10.40 9.65 -9.03
N ILE A 88 -10.67 8.64 -9.86
CA ILE A 88 -11.97 8.49 -10.54
C ILE A 88 -12.89 7.45 -9.88
N GLY A 89 -12.35 6.67 -8.96
CA GLY A 89 -13.08 5.68 -8.16
C GLY A 89 -12.13 4.61 -7.60
N PHE A 90 -12.70 3.56 -7.03
CA PHE A 90 -11.97 2.36 -6.64
C PHE A 90 -12.01 1.36 -7.78
N ILE A 91 -11.05 0.43 -7.83
CA ILE A 91 -11.03 -0.59 -8.88
C ILE A 91 -12.31 -1.42 -8.92
N GLU A 92 -12.98 -1.65 -7.78
CA GLU A 92 -14.26 -2.38 -7.74
C GLU A 92 -15.42 -1.69 -8.45
N ASP A 93 -15.34 -0.37 -8.62
CA ASP A 93 -16.31 0.40 -9.41
C ASP A 93 -16.15 0.14 -10.91
N PHE A 94 -15.06 -0.52 -11.33
CA PHE A 94 -14.72 -0.78 -12.71
C PHE A 94 -14.48 -2.27 -12.96
N ALA A 95 -14.95 -2.79 -14.10
CA ALA A 95 -14.63 -4.15 -14.50
C ALA A 95 -13.27 -4.18 -15.22
N MET A 96 -12.26 -4.80 -14.59
CA MET A 96 -11.00 -5.11 -15.29
C MET A 96 -11.31 -6.05 -16.47
N PRO A 97 -10.89 -5.72 -17.71
CA PRO A 97 -11.13 -6.59 -18.86
C PRO A 97 -10.51 -7.98 -18.65
N SER A 98 -11.24 -9.02 -19.08
CA SER A 98 -10.75 -10.40 -19.05
C SER A 98 -9.81 -10.75 -20.21
N ASP A 99 -9.80 -9.92 -21.26
CA ASP A 99 -8.81 -10.00 -22.33
C ASP A 99 -7.55 -9.23 -21.94
N ALA A 100 -6.39 -9.87 -22.05
CA ALA A 100 -5.13 -9.32 -21.53
C ALA A 100 -4.65 -8.07 -22.30
N ASP A 101 -4.94 -7.93 -23.60
CA ASP A 101 -4.54 -6.74 -24.35
C ASP A 101 -5.44 -5.55 -23.98
N ARG A 102 -6.75 -5.78 -23.88
CA ARG A 102 -7.69 -4.76 -23.38
C ARG A 102 -7.43 -4.38 -21.92
N ALA A 103 -6.98 -5.32 -21.10
CA ALA A 103 -6.62 -5.05 -19.72
C ALA A 103 -5.34 -4.20 -19.63
N ALA A 104 -4.36 -4.46 -20.49
CA ALA A 104 -3.15 -3.64 -20.62
C ALA A 104 -3.45 -2.21 -21.12
N GLU A 105 -4.46 -2.05 -21.99
CA GLU A 105 -5.00 -0.73 -22.38
C GLU A 105 -5.75 -0.05 -21.23
N PHE A 106 -6.37 -0.81 -20.32
CA PHE A 106 -7.09 -0.27 -19.17
C PHE A 106 -6.13 0.24 -18.09
N VAL A 107 -5.18 -0.60 -17.67
CA VAL A 107 -4.10 -0.28 -16.73
C VAL A 107 -2.81 -0.87 -17.30
N ARG A 108 -1.75 -0.06 -17.39
CA ARG A 108 -0.48 -0.51 -17.96
C ARG A 108 0.06 -1.74 -17.22
N PRO A 109 0.60 -2.75 -17.94
CA PRO A 109 1.22 -3.91 -17.31
C PRO A 109 2.28 -3.53 -16.28
N GLU A 110 3.11 -2.52 -16.54
CA GLU A 110 4.14 -2.06 -15.60
C GLU A 110 3.56 -1.60 -14.25
N ALA A 111 2.41 -0.93 -14.26
CA ALA A 111 1.76 -0.46 -13.04
C ALA A 111 1.11 -1.62 -12.27
N ALA A 112 0.41 -2.51 -12.98
CA ALA A 112 -0.21 -3.70 -12.40
C ALA A 112 0.84 -4.65 -11.80
N GLU A 113 1.94 -4.88 -12.53
CA GLU A 113 3.04 -5.74 -12.09
C GLU A 113 3.82 -5.12 -10.93
N ALA A 114 4.01 -3.79 -10.90
CA ALA A 114 4.64 -3.11 -9.77
C ALA A 114 3.79 -3.20 -8.49
N LEU A 115 2.48 -3.07 -8.61
CA LEU A 115 1.54 -3.32 -7.51
C LEU A 115 1.67 -4.76 -6.99
N ALA A 116 1.56 -5.75 -7.88
CA ALA A 116 1.67 -7.16 -7.50
C ALA A 116 3.02 -7.46 -6.85
N LEU A 117 4.12 -6.91 -7.38
CA LEU A 117 5.44 -7.05 -6.79
C LEU A 117 5.53 -6.43 -5.39
N LEU A 118 4.94 -5.25 -5.17
CA LEU A 118 4.90 -4.64 -3.84
C LEU A 118 4.13 -5.54 -2.88
N ASP A 119 2.89 -5.92 -3.21
CA ASP A 119 2.03 -6.73 -2.34
C ASP A 119 2.65 -8.09 -2.02
N MET A 120 3.28 -8.74 -3.00
CA MET A 120 4.00 -10.00 -2.77
C MET A 120 5.19 -9.80 -1.84
N ARG A 121 5.99 -8.74 -2.02
CA ARG A 121 7.17 -8.46 -1.17
C ARG A 121 6.80 -8.08 0.26
N THR A 122 5.73 -7.30 0.43
CA THR A 122 5.26 -6.89 1.74
C THR A 122 4.33 -7.92 2.36
N LEU A 123 3.98 -8.98 1.63
CA LEU A 123 2.99 -9.98 2.00
C LEU A 123 1.72 -9.33 2.52
N ASN A 124 1.02 -8.65 1.62
CA ASN A 124 -0.26 -8.05 1.95
C ASN A 124 -1.28 -9.14 2.29
N MET A 125 -1.84 -9.08 3.49
CA MET A 125 -2.88 -10.02 3.91
C MET A 125 -4.28 -9.53 3.52
N ASP A 126 -4.43 -8.31 3.02
CA ASP A 126 -5.73 -7.63 2.83
C ASP A 126 -5.88 -6.91 1.48
N ARG A 127 -5.19 -7.35 0.42
CA ARG A 127 -5.33 -6.69 -0.88
C ARG A 127 -6.63 -7.11 -1.57
N HIS A 128 -7.68 -6.34 -1.33
CA HIS A 128 -8.95 -6.39 -2.08
C HIS A 128 -9.12 -5.15 -2.98
N SER A 129 -10.11 -5.20 -3.87
CA SER A 129 -10.38 -4.18 -4.90
C SER A 129 -10.68 -2.79 -4.33
N GLY A 130 -11.37 -2.72 -3.18
CA GLY A 130 -11.59 -1.48 -2.42
C GLY A 130 -10.32 -0.81 -1.87
N ASN A 131 -9.17 -1.50 -1.86
CA ASN A 131 -7.88 -0.94 -1.45
C ASN A 131 -7.05 -0.39 -2.62
N LEU A 132 -7.64 -0.30 -3.81
CA LEU A 132 -6.99 0.20 -5.02
C LEU A 132 -7.75 1.37 -5.63
N LEU A 133 -7.16 2.55 -5.57
CA LEU A 133 -7.65 3.73 -6.28
C LEU A 133 -7.32 3.62 -7.77
N LEU A 134 -8.28 3.99 -8.61
CA LEU A 134 -8.07 4.17 -10.04
C LEU A 134 -7.86 5.65 -10.35
N LEU A 135 -6.75 5.96 -11.03
CA LEU A 135 -6.29 7.33 -11.24
C LEU A 135 -6.34 7.74 -12.71
N GLY A 136 -6.71 9.00 -12.96
CA GLY A 136 -6.74 9.58 -14.29
C GLY A 136 -7.99 9.21 -15.09
N ARG A 137 -8.56 10.20 -15.79
CA ARG A 137 -9.81 10.02 -16.53
C ARG A 137 -9.63 9.27 -17.85
N GLU A 138 -8.46 9.38 -18.46
CA GLU A 138 -8.15 8.74 -19.73
C GLU A 138 -7.28 7.50 -19.52
N LYS A 139 -7.51 6.50 -20.38
CA LYS A 139 -6.75 5.25 -20.37
C LYS A 139 -5.37 5.43 -21.01
N PRO A 140 -4.36 4.63 -20.59
CA PRO A 140 -4.42 3.70 -19.48
C PRO A 140 -4.42 4.43 -18.12
N HIS A 141 -5.27 3.98 -17.22
CA HIS A 141 -5.42 4.52 -15.87
C HIS A 141 -4.19 4.18 -15.00
N GLY A 142 -3.92 5.04 -14.03
CA GLY A 142 -2.96 4.79 -12.95
C GLY A 142 -3.59 4.03 -11.78
N LEU A 143 -2.75 3.53 -10.87
CA LEU A 143 -3.18 2.87 -9.64
C LEU A 143 -2.60 3.62 -8.43
N GLY A 144 -3.41 3.72 -7.38
CA GLY A 144 -2.98 4.19 -6.06
C GLY A 144 -3.36 3.17 -5.00
N PRO A 145 -2.48 2.22 -4.64
CA PRO A 145 -2.75 1.30 -3.56
C PRO A 145 -2.77 2.03 -2.22
N ILE A 146 -3.78 1.74 -1.42
CA ILE A 146 -3.94 2.27 -0.07
C ILE A 146 -4.15 1.11 0.92
N ASP A 147 -4.26 1.48 2.20
CA ASP A 147 -4.59 0.61 3.32
C ASP A 147 -3.63 -0.59 3.51
N HIS A 148 -2.41 -0.29 3.96
CA HIS A 148 -1.35 -1.28 4.14
C HIS A 148 -1.16 -1.71 5.59
N GLY A 149 -2.10 -1.37 6.49
CA GLY A 149 -2.03 -1.72 7.91
C GLY A 149 -1.90 -3.24 8.17
N CYS A 150 -2.32 -4.07 7.22
CA CYS A 150 -2.28 -5.53 7.28
C CYS A 150 -1.09 -6.17 6.53
N CYS A 151 -0.05 -5.41 6.17
CA CYS A 151 1.16 -5.93 5.54
C CYS A 151 2.21 -6.40 6.57
N LEU A 152 3.22 -7.12 6.09
CA LEU A 152 4.41 -7.52 6.85
C LEU A 152 4.07 -8.24 8.17
N PRO A 153 3.22 -9.28 8.15
CA PRO A 153 3.00 -10.11 9.33
C PRO A 153 4.30 -10.85 9.69
N PRO A 154 4.39 -11.44 10.90
CA PRO A 154 5.50 -12.32 11.23
C PRO A 154 5.57 -13.54 10.29
N TRP A 155 6.78 -14.05 10.03
CA TRP A 155 7.06 -15.06 9.01
C TRP A 155 6.36 -16.42 9.20
N TRP A 156 5.75 -16.72 10.35
CA TRP A 156 4.96 -17.94 10.52
C TRP A 156 3.52 -17.80 9.98
N LEU A 157 3.15 -16.63 9.46
CA LEU A 157 1.84 -16.33 8.87
C LEU A 157 1.89 -16.10 7.36
N LEU A 158 2.88 -16.65 6.66
CA LEU A 158 2.98 -16.49 5.19
C LEU A 158 1.75 -17.02 4.44
N GLY A 159 0.96 -17.91 5.07
CA GLY A 159 -0.27 -18.46 4.49
C GLY A 159 -1.47 -17.50 4.51
N GLU A 160 -1.37 -16.36 5.18
CA GLU A 160 -2.47 -15.38 5.32
C GLU A 160 -2.47 -14.32 4.20
N ALA A 161 -1.63 -14.48 3.17
CA ALA A 161 -1.58 -13.57 2.04
C ALA A 161 -2.94 -13.49 1.32
N ASN A 162 -3.40 -12.28 1.02
CA ASN A 162 -4.59 -12.05 0.21
C ASN A 162 -4.22 -11.08 -0.91
N PHE A 163 -4.46 -11.53 -2.14
CA PHE A 163 -4.17 -10.78 -3.37
C PHE A 163 -5.41 -10.71 -4.28
N ASP A 164 -6.61 -10.80 -3.71
CA ASP A 164 -7.88 -10.94 -4.42
C ASP A 164 -8.11 -9.80 -5.43
N ALA A 165 -7.57 -8.61 -5.16
CA ALA A 165 -7.75 -7.45 -6.03
C ALA A 165 -7.20 -7.65 -7.47
N TRP A 166 -6.12 -8.42 -7.62
CA TRP A 166 -5.37 -8.52 -8.88
C TRP A 166 -5.02 -9.94 -9.32
N LEU A 167 -5.25 -10.96 -8.49
CA LEU A 167 -4.92 -12.34 -8.83
C LEU A 167 -5.48 -12.76 -10.19
N ASP A 168 -6.70 -12.35 -10.54
CA ASP A 168 -7.38 -12.74 -11.78
C ASP A 168 -7.19 -11.77 -12.95
N TRP A 169 -6.35 -10.74 -12.81
CA TRP A 169 -6.08 -9.80 -13.90
C TRP A 169 -5.36 -10.50 -15.05
N ALA A 170 -5.98 -10.49 -16.23
CA ALA A 170 -5.53 -11.27 -17.39
C ALA A 170 -4.11 -10.89 -17.86
N GLN A 171 -3.76 -9.60 -17.80
CA GLN A 171 -2.43 -9.10 -18.15
C GLN A 171 -1.33 -9.60 -17.19
N LEU A 172 -1.66 -9.94 -15.94
CA LEU A 172 -0.71 -10.50 -14.96
C LEU A 172 -0.49 -12.01 -15.11
N LYS A 173 -1.24 -12.68 -16.00
CA LYS A 173 -1.03 -14.09 -16.33
C LYS A 173 0.05 -14.31 -17.40
N ARG A 174 0.64 -13.22 -17.92
CA ARG A 174 1.75 -13.23 -18.87
C ARG A 174 3.08 -13.15 -18.11
N GLU A 175 4.19 -13.38 -18.81
CA GLU A 175 5.50 -13.16 -18.20
C GLU A 175 5.69 -11.68 -17.82
N PRO A 176 6.27 -11.38 -16.64
CA PRO A 176 6.54 -10.01 -16.22
C PRO A 176 7.36 -9.22 -17.24
N CYS A 177 7.06 -7.94 -17.43
CA CYS A 177 7.82 -7.12 -18.35
C CYS A 177 9.28 -6.92 -17.88
N LYS A 178 10.16 -6.48 -18.78
CA LYS A 178 11.58 -6.22 -18.46
C LYS A 178 11.73 -5.16 -17.35
N ALA A 179 10.85 -4.16 -17.31
CA ALA A 179 10.88 -3.11 -16.30
C ALA A 179 10.60 -3.67 -14.90
N THR A 180 9.63 -4.56 -14.76
CA THR A 180 9.30 -5.21 -13.47
C THR A 180 10.41 -6.16 -13.03
N ARG A 181 11.02 -6.93 -13.94
CA ARG A 181 12.18 -7.77 -13.58
C ARG A 181 13.35 -6.92 -13.08
N ALA A 182 13.61 -5.78 -13.71
CA ALA A 182 14.62 -4.82 -13.23
C ALA A 182 14.22 -4.21 -11.88
N LEU A 183 12.94 -3.93 -11.65
CA LEU A 183 12.41 -3.45 -10.37
C LEU A 183 12.62 -4.48 -9.25
N ALA A 184 12.34 -5.77 -9.49
CA ALA A 184 12.57 -6.86 -8.55
C ALA A 184 14.06 -7.01 -8.19
N GLN A 185 14.95 -6.90 -9.18
CA GLN A 185 16.39 -6.91 -8.96
C GLN A 185 16.87 -5.71 -8.13
N ASN A 186 16.36 -4.50 -8.41
CA ASN A 186 16.65 -3.30 -7.64
C ASN A 186 16.15 -3.42 -6.19
N ALA A 187 14.91 -3.89 -6.02
CA ALA A 187 14.31 -4.19 -4.72
C ALA A 187 15.18 -5.16 -3.89
N HIS A 188 15.68 -6.23 -4.51
CA HIS A 188 16.60 -7.16 -3.86
C HIS A 188 17.94 -6.51 -3.50
N ALA A 189 18.53 -5.72 -4.41
CA ALA A 189 19.80 -5.03 -4.15
C ALA A 189 19.70 -4.01 -3.01
N ARG A 190 18.55 -3.33 -2.88
CA ARG A 190 18.28 -2.36 -1.81
C ARG A 190 17.78 -2.98 -0.50
N LEU A 191 17.49 -4.29 -0.48
CA LEU A 191 16.90 -4.99 0.65
C LEU A 191 17.62 -4.74 1.99
N PRO A 192 18.96 -4.76 2.08
CA PRO A 192 19.65 -4.46 3.35
C PRO A 192 19.30 -3.08 3.90
N LYS A 193 19.28 -2.05 3.04
CA LYS A 193 18.95 -0.67 3.44
C LYS A 193 17.48 -0.54 3.83
N ILE A 194 16.59 -1.19 3.10
CA ILE A 194 15.16 -1.19 3.41
C ILE A 194 14.95 -1.83 4.80
N CYS A 195 15.54 -3.00 5.07
CA CYS A 195 15.43 -3.64 6.38
C CYS A 195 15.94 -2.74 7.53
N GLU A 196 17.05 -2.04 7.35
CA GLU A 196 17.57 -1.08 8.33
C GLU A 196 16.57 0.04 8.61
N MET A 197 15.98 0.64 7.57
CA MET A 197 15.00 1.72 7.73
C MET A 197 13.72 1.22 8.41
N LEU A 198 13.25 0.02 8.07
CA LEU A 198 12.05 -0.55 8.69
C LEU A 198 12.26 -0.90 10.17
N LEU A 199 13.46 -1.31 10.58
CA LEU A 199 13.82 -1.42 11.99
C LEU A 199 13.75 -0.05 12.69
N GLY A 200 14.21 1.01 12.02
CA GLY A 200 14.12 2.39 12.52
C GLY A 200 12.68 2.92 12.65
N VAL A 201 11.76 2.46 11.79
CA VAL A 201 10.32 2.73 11.92
C VAL A 201 9.73 2.08 13.17
N GLY A 202 10.32 0.96 13.63
CA GLY A 202 9.86 0.22 14.80
C GLY A 202 9.19 -1.12 14.45
N LEU A 203 9.32 -1.63 13.22
CA LEU A 203 8.82 -2.96 12.88
C LEU A 203 9.62 -4.06 13.58
N GLY A 204 8.91 -5.08 14.05
CA GLY A 204 9.50 -6.25 14.70
C GLY A 204 10.36 -7.09 13.75
N ALA A 205 11.38 -7.75 14.30
CA ALA A 205 12.32 -8.57 13.52
C ALA A 205 11.64 -9.67 12.68
N ALA A 206 10.54 -10.25 13.18
CA ALA A 206 9.79 -11.27 12.44
C ALA A 206 9.15 -10.72 11.15
N SER A 207 8.62 -9.50 11.17
CA SER A 207 8.10 -8.80 9.99
C SER A 207 9.21 -8.46 8.98
N ILE A 208 10.40 -8.10 9.47
CA ILE A 208 11.58 -7.90 8.61
C ILE A 208 11.99 -9.19 7.91
N VAL A 209 11.91 -10.34 8.60
CA VAL A 209 12.15 -11.65 7.98
C VAL A 209 11.14 -11.92 6.87
N THR A 210 9.86 -11.60 7.06
CA THR A 210 8.84 -11.70 6.00
C THR A 210 9.22 -10.94 4.75
N LEU A 211 9.60 -9.65 4.88
CA LEU A 211 10.06 -8.86 3.73
C LEU A 211 11.26 -9.50 3.01
N ARG A 212 12.22 -10.04 3.78
CA ARG A 212 13.40 -10.71 3.22
C ARG A 212 13.03 -11.95 2.44
N LEU A 213 12.24 -12.85 3.04
CA LEU A 213 11.79 -14.09 2.40
C LEU A 213 11.01 -13.77 1.12
N CYS A 214 10.03 -12.87 1.20
CA CYS A 214 9.20 -12.54 0.06
C CYS A 214 9.96 -11.82 -1.05
N THR A 215 10.92 -10.94 -0.71
CA THR A 215 11.80 -10.31 -1.72
C THR A 215 12.73 -11.33 -2.40
N LEU A 216 13.14 -12.40 -1.71
CA LEU A 216 13.92 -13.48 -2.32
C LEU A 216 13.09 -14.35 -3.26
N LEU A 217 11.80 -14.55 -2.96
CA LEU A 217 10.89 -15.37 -3.79
C LEU A 217 10.56 -14.74 -5.15
N VAL A 218 10.52 -13.41 -5.21
CA VAL A 218 10.10 -12.66 -6.42
C VAL A 218 11.27 -12.07 -7.22
N LYS A 219 12.52 -12.43 -6.87
CA LYS A 219 13.74 -11.95 -7.53
C LYS A 219 13.93 -12.56 -8.92
#